data_AF-A0A425I3N8-F1
#
_entry.id   AF-A0A425I3N8-F1
#
_cell.length_a   1.000
_cell.length_b   1.000
_cell.length_c   1.000
_cell.angle_alpha   90.00
_cell.angle_beta   90.00
_cell.angle_gamma   90.00
#
_symmetry.space_group_name_H-M   'P 1'
#
loop_
_entity.id
_entity.type
_entity.pdbx_description
1 polymer ?
#
loop_
_entity_poly.entity_id
_entity_poly.type
_entity_poly.pdbx_seq_one_letter_code
_entity_poly.pdbx_strand_id
1 'polypeptide(L)'
;MRSLASAGNAGRPPGGPAASLLRPSSSSSSSSSSSSSSFSSSSSSSFSFSSSSDFGLFGHKAMTGDEAARRWEFLRAAFQHIFAKKAGALSYEEVYRYAYLLVINKRGRLLYDGARQCVEGHLQAVASEIAEKDDDDLFLAALLEKWRDHRVNMQMIKDVLLYLDKHYVEMHHLTPSFSMGMSLFCSTVLQHPNIQLRFRHLLLDRIRKEREARLHSKLLFLFSPFFSSSRDSSVCAES
;
A
#
# COMPACT_ATOMS: atom_id res chain seq x y z
N MET A 1 -19.69 10.59 -50.34
CA MET A 1 -20.56 10.73 -49.13
C MET A 1 -19.92 11.72 -48.18
N ARG A 2 -20.68 12.24 -47.19
CA ARG A 2 -20.32 13.26 -46.16
C ARG A 2 -18.83 13.25 -45.76
N SER A 3 -18.02 14.33 -45.72
CA SER A 3 -18.16 15.78 -45.44
C SER A 3 -17.47 16.15 -44.11
N LEU A 4 -16.67 17.23 -44.11
CA LEU A 4 -15.87 17.73 -42.97
C LEU A 4 -16.35 19.13 -42.52
N ALA A 5 -16.81 19.23 -41.27
CA ALA A 5 -17.10 20.45 -40.50
C ALA A 5 -17.33 20.05 -39.02
N SER A 6 -17.29 20.89 -37.99
CA SER A 6 -17.03 22.34 -37.85
C SER A 6 -16.38 22.62 -36.48
N ALA A 7 -15.81 23.82 -36.29
CA ALA A 7 -15.59 24.39 -34.96
C ALA A 7 -16.90 24.92 -34.34
N GLY A 8 -16.90 25.21 -33.03
CA GLY A 8 -18.01 25.93 -32.36
C GLY A 8 -17.99 25.85 -30.83
N ASN A 9 -17.29 26.76 -30.16
CA ASN A 9 -17.36 26.94 -28.69
C ASN A 9 -18.16 28.21 -28.33
N ALA A 10 -19.32 28.05 -27.69
CA ALA A 10 -20.05 29.14 -27.03
C ALA A 10 -21.04 28.57 -25.98
N GLY A 11 -20.98 29.07 -24.73
CA GLY A 11 -21.83 28.57 -23.63
C GLY A 11 -21.55 29.19 -22.25
N ARG A 12 -22.07 30.40 -22.02
CA ARG A 12 -22.06 31.22 -20.77
C ARG A 12 -23.20 32.26 -20.91
N PRO A 13 -23.65 33.07 -19.92
CA PRO A 13 -23.46 33.10 -18.45
C PRO A 13 -24.80 32.70 -17.75
N PRO A 14 -25.23 33.14 -16.53
CA PRO A 14 -24.62 33.98 -15.47
C PRO A 14 -24.65 33.34 -14.05
N GLY A 15 -24.40 34.16 -13.02
CA GLY A 15 -24.53 33.78 -11.60
C GLY A 15 -23.47 34.41 -10.68
N GLY A 16 -23.72 35.64 -10.21
CA GLY A 16 -22.95 36.30 -9.13
C GLY A 16 -23.93 37.05 -8.20
N PRO A 17 -23.50 37.97 -7.30
CA PRO A 17 -22.13 38.48 -7.14
C PRO A 17 -21.64 38.68 -5.67
N ALA A 18 -20.35 39.06 -5.53
CA ALA A 18 -19.78 39.94 -4.49
C ALA A 18 -19.74 39.49 -3.00
N ALA A 19 -19.05 40.34 -2.20
CA ALA A 19 -18.86 40.32 -0.74
C ALA A 19 -18.03 39.14 -0.14
N SER A 20 -17.06 39.36 0.75
CA SER A 20 -16.41 40.61 1.21
C SER A 20 -14.97 40.38 1.67
N LEU A 21 -14.12 41.39 1.45
CA LEU A 21 -12.83 41.55 2.14
C LEU A 21 -13.08 41.94 3.60
N LEU A 22 -12.72 41.10 4.57
CA LEU A 22 -12.53 41.53 5.96
C LEU A 22 -11.30 40.85 6.58
N ARG A 23 -10.31 41.69 6.91
CA ARG A 23 -9.11 41.35 7.69
C ARG A 23 -9.24 42.01 9.05
N PRO A 24 -9.41 41.26 10.16
CA PRO A 24 -9.42 41.86 11.49
C PRO A 24 -8.06 42.43 11.86
N SER A 25 -8.09 43.63 12.45
CA SER A 25 -6.93 44.36 12.95
C SER A 25 -6.23 43.66 14.11
N SER A 26 -4.95 43.95 14.29
CA SER A 26 -4.23 43.71 15.54
C SER A 26 -4.79 44.57 16.68
N SER A 27 -5.00 43.97 17.85
CA SER A 27 -5.06 44.65 19.14
C SER A 27 -4.09 43.97 20.11
N SER A 28 -3.69 44.69 21.18
CA SER A 28 -2.54 44.35 22.02
C SER A 28 -2.92 44.25 23.51
N SER A 29 -1.91 43.93 24.34
CA SER A 29 -1.98 43.72 25.81
C SER A 29 -2.61 42.38 26.23
N SER A 30 -2.28 41.78 27.38
CA SER A 30 -1.33 42.17 28.44
C SER A 30 -0.60 40.95 29.04
N SER A 31 0.39 41.20 29.91
CA SER A 31 1.29 40.19 30.49
C SER A 31 0.95 39.81 31.93
N SER A 32 1.08 38.53 32.29
CA SER A 32 1.33 38.11 33.68
C SER A 32 2.03 36.74 33.79
N SER A 33 2.90 36.62 34.80
CA SER A 33 3.46 35.38 35.39
C SER A 33 2.42 34.68 36.27
N SER A 34 2.48 33.40 36.67
CA SER A 34 3.35 32.22 36.39
C SER A 34 2.54 30.94 36.77
N SER A 35 3.01 29.69 36.98
CA SER A 35 4.36 29.10 37.15
C SER A 35 4.33 27.57 36.92
N SER A 36 5.50 26.99 36.58
CA SER A 36 5.92 25.59 36.80
C SER A 36 4.89 24.43 36.72
N SER A 37 5.02 23.60 35.69
CA SER A 37 4.85 22.15 35.84
C SER A 37 5.81 21.40 34.89
N SER A 38 6.51 20.39 35.42
CA SER A 38 7.49 19.62 34.66
C SER A 38 6.83 18.40 34.02
N PHE A 39 6.92 18.27 32.70
CA PHE A 39 6.53 17.06 31.97
C PHE A 39 7.67 16.59 31.06
N SER A 40 8.05 15.33 31.20
CA SER A 40 9.17 14.73 30.47
C SER A 40 8.77 14.37 29.04
N SER A 41 9.08 15.26 28.10
CA SER A 41 8.84 15.03 26.67
C SER A 41 9.84 14.01 26.09
N SER A 42 9.34 12.89 25.57
CA SER A 42 10.13 11.88 24.88
C SER A 42 10.87 12.44 23.67
N SER A 43 12.09 11.97 23.43
CA SER A 43 13.00 12.47 22.39
C SER A 43 12.49 12.21 20.96
N SER A 44 11.67 13.11 20.43
CA SER A 44 11.40 13.19 18.99
C SER A 44 12.63 13.74 18.27
N SER A 45 13.25 12.92 17.43
CA SER A 45 14.41 13.30 16.62
C SER A 45 14.01 14.25 15.49
N SER A 46 13.97 15.55 15.78
CA SER A 46 13.71 16.60 14.80
C SER A 46 14.81 16.67 13.74
N PHE A 47 14.60 16.02 12.59
CA PHE A 47 15.53 16.02 11.47
C PHE A 47 15.59 17.42 10.82
N SER A 48 16.62 18.22 11.13
CA SER A 48 16.75 19.57 10.58
C SER A 48 16.94 19.57 9.06
N PHE A 49 15.93 20.05 8.34
CA PHE A 49 15.98 20.23 6.89
C PHE A 49 16.91 21.39 6.50
N SER A 50 18.09 21.08 5.94
CA SER A 50 18.92 22.07 5.26
C SER A 50 18.42 22.25 3.81
N SER A 51 17.84 23.42 3.52
CA SER A 51 17.39 23.78 2.18
C SER A 51 18.57 24.13 1.26
N SER A 52 19.28 23.11 0.77
CA SER A 52 20.37 23.28 -0.19
C SER A 52 19.83 23.43 -1.61
N SER A 53 19.62 24.67 -2.04
CA SER A 53 19.22 25.06 -3.39
C SER A 53 20.39 25.01 -4.39
N ASP A 54 21.03 23.84 -4.52
CA ASP A 54 22.12 23.58 -5.49
C ASP A 54 21.57 22.93 -6.77
N PHE A 55 20.87 23.71 -7.61
CA PHE A 55 20.45 23.25 -8.95
C PHE A 55 21.53 23.51 -10.00
N GLY A 56 22.74 23.02 -9.73
CA GLY A 56 23.94 23.27 -10.54
C GLY A 56 23.99 22.47 -11.83
N LEU A 57 23.59 23.08 -12.95
CA LEU A 57 23.90 22.58 -14.29
C LEU A 57 25.44 22.56 -14.49
N PHE A 58 25.97 21.48 -15.07
CA PHE A 58 27.39 21.34 -15.45
C PHE A 58 28.43 21.52 -14.31
N GLY A 59 28.25 20.81 -13.19
CA GLY A 59 29.27 20.75 -12.12
C GLY A 59 29.15 19.50 -11.26
N HIS A 60 29.45 18.31 -11.82
CA HIS A 60 29.12 17.03 -11.18
C HIS A 60 30.06 16.65 -10.02
N LYS A 61 29.96 17.35 -8.89
CA LYS A 61 30.53 16.93 -7.61
C LYS A 61 29.96 15.56 -7.25
N ALA A 62 30.79 14.51 -7.32
CA ALA A 62 30.35 13.15 -7.08
C ALA A 62 29.80 12.99 -5.64
N MET A 63 28.59 12.43 -5.53
CA MET A 63 27.92 12.23 -4.25
C MET A 63 28.76 11.41 -3.27
N THR A 64 29.14 12.04 -2.17
CA THR A 64 29.95 11.42 -1.11
C THR A 64 29.22 10.24 -0.46
N GLY A 65 29.97 9.30 0.14
CA GLY A 65 29.37 8.11 0.76
C GLY A 65 28.35 8.45 1.84
N ASP A 66 28.71 9.39 2.72
CA ASP A 66 27.89 9.82 3.87
C ASP A 66 26.64 10.60 3.42
N GLU A 67 26.70 11.26 2.27
CA GLU A 67 25.56 11.90 1.61
C GLU A 67 24.59 10.91 0.97
N ALA A 68 25.12 9.81 0.42
CA ALA A 68 24.31 8.71 -0.07
C ALA A 68 23.64 7.97 1.09
N ALA A 69 24.40 7.69 2.16
CA ALA A 69 23.89 7.04 3.37
C ALA A 69 22.78 7.87 4.04
N ARG A 70 22.95 9.19 4.22
CA ARG A 70 21.91 10.06 4.82
C ARG A 70 20.62 10.14 3.99
N ARG A 71 20.72 10.19 2.64
CA ARG A 71 19.53 10.19 1.77
C ARG A 71 18.88 8.81 1.68
N TRP A 72 19.67 7.72 1.75
CA TRP A 72 19.13 6.37 1.90
C TRP A 72 18.39 6.18 3.22
N GLU A 73 18.94 6.67 4.33
CA GLU A 73 18.30 6.56 5.66
C GLU A 73 16.94 7.27 5.72
N PHE A 74 16.80 8.41 5.04
CA PHE A 74 15.50 9.07 4.83
C PHE A 74 14.51 8.19 4.04
N LEU A 75 14.95 7.54 2.95
CA LEU A 75 14.12 6.60 2.19
C LEU A 75 13.76 5.35 3.01
N ARG A 76 14.69 4.85 3.82
CA ARG A 76 14.49 3.73 4.76
C ARG A 76 13.38 4.05 5.76
N ALA A 77 13.41 5.25 6.34
CA ALA A 77 12.34 5.76 7.20
C ALA A 77 11.02 5.94 6.42
N ALA A 78 11.06 6.51 5.20
CA ALA A 78 9.87 6.67 4.37
C ALA A 78 9.17 5.32 4.06
N PHE A 79 9.93 4.26 3.78
CA PHE A 79 9.37 2.91 3.61
C PHE A 79 8.73 2.37 4.90
N GLN A 80 9.34 2.63 6.08
CA GLN A 80 8.71 2.29 7.36
C GLN A 80 7.38 3.04 7.59
N HIS A 81 7.28 4.31 7.17
CA HIS A 81 6.03 5.06 7.20
C HIS A 81 4.96 4.52 6.23
N ILE A 82 5.35 4.02 5.06
CA ILE A 82 4.45 3.32 4.13
C ILE A 82 3.92 2.04 4.80
N PHE A 83 4.80 1.17 5.29
CA PHE A 83 4.42 -0.07 5.98
C PHE A 83 3.50 0.17 7.19
N ALA A 84 3.73 1.26 7.94
CA ALA A 84 2.92 1.66 9.09
C ALA A 84 1.56 2.31 8.72
N LYS A 85 1.15 2.29 7.44
CA LYS A 85 -0.06 2.97 6.89
C LYS A 85 -0.08 4.50 7.16
N LYS A 86 1.09 5.12 7.36
CA LYS A 86 1.30 6.55 7.67
C LYS A 86 1.87 7.36 6.50
N ALA A 87 1.75 6.83 5.28
CA ALA A 87 2.26 7.44 4.05
C ALA A 87 1.74 8.87 3.78
N GLY A 88 0.53 9.22 4.25
CA GLY A 88 -0.07 10.55 4.05
C GLY A 88 0.67 11.72 4.71
N ALA A 89 1.68 11.46 5.55
CA ALA A 89 2.55 12.47 6.15
C ALA A 89 3.86 12.71 5.35
N LEU A 90 4.08 12.02 4.23
CA LEU A 90 5.30 12.10 3.44
C LEU A 90 5.12 13.02 2.23
N SER A 91 6.12 13.86 1.95
CA SER A 91 6.23 14.52 0.65
C SER A 91 6.67 13.52 -0.40
N TYR A 92 5.75 13.12 -1.28
CA TYR A 92 6.04 12.24 -2.42
C TYR A 92 7.18 12.79 -3.29
N GLU A 93 7.21 14.11 -3.50
CA GLU A 93 8.26 14.78 -4.28
C GLU A 93 9.65 14.57 -3.68
N GLU A 94 9.81 14.76 -2.36
CA GLU A 94 11.10 14.61 -1.70
C GLU A 94 11.60 13.17 -1.71
N VAL A 95 10.72 12.21 -1.42
CA VAL A 95 11.04 10.78 -1.43
C VAL A 95 11.45 10.35 -2.85
N TYR A 96 10.67 10.73 -3.87
CA TYR A 96 11.02 10.45 -5.28
C TYR A 96 12.33 11.14 -5.71
N ARG A 97 12.54 12.41 -5.33
CA ARG A 97 13.75 13.18 -5.64
C ARG A 97 15.00 12.55 -5.04
N TYR A 98 14.95 12.05 -3.80
CA TYR A 98 16.09 11.36 -3.19
C TYR A 98 16.35 9.98 -3.81
N ALA A 99 15.31 9.23 -4.20
CA ALA A 99 15.47 7.98 -4.94
C ALA A 99 16.16 8.23 -6.30
N TYR A 100 15.67 9.21 -7.07
CA TYR A 100 16.28 9.67 -8.33
C TYR A 100 17.75 10.08 -8.15
N LEU A 101 18.05 10.90 -7.15
CA LEU A 101 19.41 11.40 -6.88
C LEU A 101 20.40 10.28 -6.55
N LEU A 102 19.98 9.19 -5.89
CA LEU A 102 20.84 8.03 -5.65
C LEU A 102 21.14 7.26 -6.96
N VAL A 103 20.15 7.07 -7.83
CA VAL A 103 20.33 6.33 -9.09
C VAL A 103 21.26 7.06 -10.06
N ILE A 104 21.06 8.38 -10.27
CA ILE A 104 21.90 9.16 -11.19
C ILE A 104 23.36 9.24 -10.70
N ASN A 105 23.58 9.34 -9.39
CA ASN A 105 24.91 9.25 -8.75
C ASN A 105 25.46 7.82 -8.62
N LYS A 106 24.94 6.86 -9.41
CA LYS A 106 25.41 5.47 -9.50
C LYS A 106 25.34 4.67 -8.18
N ARG A 107 24.52 5.10 -7.22
CA ARG A 107 24.24 4.38 -5.96
C ARG A 107 23.04 3.42 -6.07
N GLY A 108 22.61 3.08 -7.29
CA GLY A 108 21.44 2.22 -7.55
C GLY A 108 21.48 0.86 -6.85
N ARG A 109 22.65 0.22 -6.72
CA ARG A 109 22.80 -1.05 -5.99
C ARG A 109 22.39 -0.93 -4.52
N LEU A 110 22.88 0.12 -3.85
CA LEU A 110 22.57 0.42 -2.45
C LEU A 110 21.06 0.64 -2.25
N LEU A 111 20.43 1.38 -3.17
CA LEU A 111 18.99 1.62 -3.14
C LEU A 111 18.17 0.34 -3.39
N TYR A 112 18.58 -0.52 -4.33
CA TYR A 112 17.90 -1.78 -4.63
C TYR A 112 18.04 -2.80 -3.49
N ASP A 113 19.26 -3.07 -3.04
CA ASP A 113 19.54 -4.01 -1.94
C ASP A 113 18.90 -3.53 -0.63
N GLY A 114 18.98 -2.23 -0.34
CA GLY A 114 18.36 -1.61 0.82
C GLY A 114 16.83 -1.69 0.78
N ALA A 115 16.21 -1.42 -0.37
CA ALA A 115 14.76 -1.57 -0.54
C ALA A 115 14.31 -3.03 -0.33
N ARG A 116 15.06 -3.99 -0.89
CA ARG A 116 14.85 -5.42 -0.66
C ARG A 116 14.88 -5.75 0.84
N GLN A 117 15.93 -5.36 1.55
CA GLN A 117 16.10 -5.62 2.98
C GLN A 117 14.97 -4.98 3.83
N CYS A 118 14.52 -3.78 3.48
CA CYS A 118 13.39 -3.13 4.17
C CYS A 118 12.08 -3.92 4.03
N VAL A 119 11.79 -4.40 2.82
CA VAL A 119 10.60 -5.22 2.54
C VAL A 119 10.71 -6.58 3.22
N GLU A 120 11.87 -7.23 3.12
CA GLU A 120 12.14 -8.57 3.69
C GLU A 120 12.03 -8.55 5.23
N GLY A 121 12.61 -7.56 5.91
CA GLY A 121 12.49 -7.40 7.36
C GLY A 121 11.08 -7.06 7.84
N HIS A 122 10.31 -6.27 7.08
CA HIS A 122 8.90 -6.04 7.38
C HIS A 122 8.07 -7.33 7.25
N LEU A 123 8.31 -8.11 6.20
CA LEU A 123 7.61 -9.37 5.95
C LEU A 123 7.93 -10.46 6.97
N GLN A 124 9.14 -10.48 7.55
CA GLN A 124 9.48 -11.36 8.67
C GLN A 124 8.61 -11.05 9.90
N ALA A 125 8.45 -9.78 10.27
CA ALA A 125 7.58 -9.39 11.38
C ALA A 125 6.10 -9.71 11.11
N VAL A 126 5.63 -9.50 9.88
CA VAL A 126 4.27 -9.86 9.44
C VAL A 126 4.05 -11.38 9.46
N ALA A 127 5.04 -12.18 9.10
CA ALA A 127 4.95 -13.64 9.20
C ALA A 127 4.79 -14.11 10.66
N SER A 128 5.54 -13.54 11.61
CA SER A 128 5.37 -13.83 13.03
C SER A 128 3.97 -13.47 13.53
N GLU A 129 3.50 -12.24 13.25
CA GLU A 129 2.19 -11.75 13.66
C GLU A 129 1.01 -12.61 13.14
N ILE A 130 1.16 -13.21 11.96
CA ILE A 130 0.19 -14.16 11.37
C ILE A 130 0.33 -15.55 12.01
N ALA A 131 1.55 -16.01 12.28
CA ALA A 131 1.80 -17.33 12.87
C ALA A 131 1.27 -17.46 14.31
N GLU A 132 1.19 -16.35 15.06
CA GLU A 132 0.64 -16.26 16.42
C GLU A 132 -0.91 -16.36 16.52
N LYS A 133 -1.64 -16.53 15.41
CA LYS A 133 -3.11 -16.60 15.41
C LYS A 133 -3.60 -18.04 15.60
N ASP A 134 -3.97 -18.45 16.81
CA ASP A 134 -4.43 -19.83 17.08
C ASP A 134 -5.69 -20.24 16.30
N ASP A 135 -6.63 -19.32 16.06
CA ASP A 135 -7.86 -19.58 15.29
C ASP A 135 -7.61 -19.58 13.77
N ASP A 136 -8.12 -20.59 13.08
CA ASP A 136 -7.90 -20.82 11.65
C ASP A 136 -8.59 -19.84 10.70
N ASP A 137 -9.78 -19.34 11.06
CA ASP A 137 -10.53 -18.41 10.24
C ASP A 137 -10.02 -16.97 10.44
N LEU A 138 -9.61 -16.62 11.67
CA LEU A 138 -8.87 -15.39 11.96
C LEU A 138 -7.48 -15.37 11.32
N PHE A 139 -6.75 -16.50 11.34
CA PHE A 139 -5.48 -16.67 10.63
C PHE A 139 -5.63 -16.40 9.13
N LEU A 140 -6.65 -17.00 8.48
CA LEU A 140 -6.87 -16.84 7.05
C LEU A 140 -7.32 -15.41 6.70
N ALA A 141 -8.17 -14.79 7.52
CA ALA A 141 -8.58 -13.39 7.36
C ALA A 141 -7.37 -12.43 7.47
N ALA A 142 -6.53 -12.60 8.50
CA ALA A 142 -5.33 -11.79 8.71
C ALA A 142 -4.33 -11.95 7.56
N LEU A 143 -4.07 -13.17 7.09
CA LEU A 143 -3.18 -13.43 5.95
C LEU A 143 -3.66 -12.73 4.67
N LEU A 144 -4.96 -12.73 4.40
CA LEU A 144 -5.56 -12.06 3.25
C LEU A 144 -5.53 -10.52 3.38
N GLU A 145 -5.75 -9.97 4.58
CA GLU A 145 -5.61 -8.54 4.83
C GLU A 145 -4.17 -8.08 4.63
N LYS A 146 -3.20 -8.75 5.26
CA LYS A 146 -1.78 -8.39 5.17
C LYS A 146 -1.24 -8.53 3.75
N TRP A 147 -1.72 -9.50 2.96
CA TRP A 147 -1.44 -9.59 1.52
C TRP A 147 -1.99 -8.40 0.74
N ARG A 148 -3.22 -7.97 1.01
CA ARG A 148 -3.83 -6.80 0.36
C ARG A 148 -3.08 -5.51 0.71
N ASP A 149 -2.76 -5.32 1.98
CA ASP A 149 -1.94 -4.20 2.47
C ASP A 149 -0.57 -4.19 1.80
N HIS A 150 0.11 -5.33 1.76
CA HIS A 150 1.42 -5.48 1.11
C HIS A 150 1.38 -5.09 -0.38
N ARG A 151 0.33 -5.46 -1.12
CA ARG A 151 0.16 -5.04 -2.52
C ARG A 151 0.03 -3.51 -2.67
N VAL A 152 -0.62 -2.83 -1.73
CA VAL A 152 -0.72 -1.36 -1.71
C VAL A 152 0.62 -0.72 -1.36
N ASN A 153 1.30 -1.24 -0.32
CA ASN A 153 2.63 -0.78 0.10
C ASN A 153 3.66 -0.93 -1.03
N MET A 154 3.66 -2.07 -1.73
CA MET A 154 4.56 -2.32 -2.86
C MET A 154 4.23 -1.48 -4.10
N GLN A 155 2.97 -1.07 -4.29
CA GLN A 155 2.62 -0.11 -5.34
C GLN A 155 3.21 1.27 -5.02
N MET A 156 3.05 1.78 -3.79
CA MET A 156 3.67 3.04 -3.37
C MET A 156 5.21 3.02 -3.47
N ILE A 157 5.84 1.90 -3.07
CA ILE A 157 7.30 1.72 -3.18
C ILE A 157 7.74 1.68 -4.65
N LYS A 158 6.99 1.02 -5.54
CA LYS A 158 7.24 1.04 -6.99
C LYS A 158 7.18 2.45 -7.56
N ASP A 159 6.17 3.23 -7.19
CA ASP A 159 5.97 4.57 -7.75
C ASP A 159 7.12 5.52 -7.30
N VAL A 160 7.57 5.41 -6.05
CA VAL A 160 8.80 6.05 -5.55
C VAL A 160 10.06 5.57 -6.29
N LEU A 161 10.18 4.27 -6.56
CA LEU A 161 11.34 3.64 -7.18
C LEU A 161 11.27 3.57 -8.72
N LEU A 162 10.32 4.26 -9.35
CA LEU A 162 10.07 4.21 -10.80
C LEU A 162 11.33 4.44 -11.65
N TYR A 163 12.21 5.35 -11.21
CA TYR A 163 13.47 5.64 -11.90
C TYR A 163 14.56 4.57 -11.67
N LEU A 164 14.54 3.89 -10.52
CA LEU A 164 15.40 2.71 -10.25
C LEU A 164 14.98 1.54 -11.15
N ASP A 165 13.68 1.24 -11.22
CA ASP A 165 13.16 0.17 -12.08
C ASP A 165 13.50 0.42 -13.56
N LYS A 166 13.30 1.66 -14.03
CA LYS A 166 13.56 2.03 -15.43
C LYS A 166 15.05 2.12 -15.81
N HIS A 167 15.95 2.53 -14.92
CA HIS A 167 17.34 2.84 -15.29
C HIS A 167 18.42 2.02 -14.59
N TYR A 168 18.09 1.30 -13.52
CA TYR A 168 19.04 0.41 -12.82
C TYR A 168 18.67 -1.06 -12.98
N VAL A 169 17.40 -1.42 -12.72
CA VAL A 169 16.92 -2.80 -12.82
C VAL A 169 17.01 -3.32 -14.26
N GLU A 170 16.55 -2.54 -15.24
CA GLU A 170 16.64 -2.91 -16.67
C GLU A 170 18.10 -3.15 -17.12
N MET A 171 19.01 -2.25 -16.74
CA MET A 171 20.44 -2.29 -17.10
C MET A 171 21.23 -3.42 -16.43
N HIS A 172 20.77 -3.93 -15.29
CA HIS A 172 21.38 -5.06 -14.58
C HIS A 172 20.54 -6.36 -14.66
N HIS A 173 19.48 -6.36 -15.47
CA HIS A 173 18.54 -7.48 -15.66
C HIS A 173 18.00 -8.05 -14.33
N LEU A 174 17.74 -7.17 -13.37
CA LEU A 174 17.20 -7.52 -12.05
C LEU A 174 15.67 -7.66 -12.07
N THR A 175 15.09 -8.09 -10.96
CA THR A 175 13.63 -8.15 -10.79
C THR A 175 13.08 -6.75 -10.44
N PRO A 176 12.06 -6.22 -11.15
CA PRO A 176 11.46 -4.92 -10.79
C PRO A 176 10.92 -4.87 -9.37
N SER A 177 10.99 -3.70 -8.73
CA SER A 177 10.69 -3.44 -7.32
C SER A 177 9.41 -4.11 -6.81
N PHE A 178 8.31 -3.96 -7.56
CA PHE A 178 7.02 -4.59 -7.25
C PHE A 178 7.11 -6.12 -7.29
N SER A 179 7.59 -6.69 -8.39
CA SER A 179 7.73 -8.15 -8.57
C SER A 179 8.68 -8.77 -7.54
N MET A 180 9.74 -8.06 -7.15
CA MET A 180 10.62 -8.43 -6.04
C MET A 180 9.84 -8.50 -4.73
N GLY A 181 9.08 -7.46 -4.37
CA GLY A 181 8.26 -7.45 -3.16
C GLY A 181 7.18 -8.52 -3.14
N MET A 182 6.57 -8.84 -4.28
CA MET A 182 5.62 -9.95 -4.38
C MET A 182 6.31 -11.32 -4.20
N SER A 183 7.51 -11.50 -4.78
CA SER A 183 8.32 -12.70 -4.59
C SER A 183 8.73 -12.89 -3.13
N LEU A 184 9.17 -11.82 -2.46
CA LEU A 184 9.51 -11.83 -1.04
C LEU A 184 8.33 -12.24 -0.15
N PHE A 185 7.10 -11.77 -0.42
CA PHE A 185 5.93 -12.21 0.38
C PHE A 185 5.75 -13.74 0.26
N CYS A 186 5.88 -14.29 -0.94
CA CYS A 186 5.77 -15.73 -1.15
C CYS A 186 6.89 -16.53 -0.47
N SER A 187 8.14 -16.05 -0.49
CA SER A 187 9.28 -16.73 0.12
C SER A 187 9.43 -16.52 1.63
N THR A 188 8.90 -15.42 2.18
CA THR A 188 9.05 -15.08 3.60
C THR A 188 7.79 -15.43 4.40
N VAL A 189 6.59 -15.17 3.88
CA VAL A 189 5.33 -15.42 4.61
C VAL A 189 4.77 -16.81 4.27
N LEU A 190 4.60 -17.14 2.98
CA LEU A 190 3.94 -18.38 2.57
C LEU A 190 4.82 -19.64 2.68
N GLN A 191 6.14 -19.49 2.77
CA GLN A 191 7.09 -20.58 3.06
C GLN A 191 7.47 -20.68 4.55
N HIS A 192 6.98 -19.79 5.41
CA HIS A 192 7.19 -19.91 6.85
C HIS A 192 6.57 -21.23 7.36
N PRO A 193 7.30 -22.10 8.10
CA PRO A 193 6.90 -23.49 8.31
C PRO A 193 5.52 -23.64 8.97
N ASN A 194 5.24 -22.80 9.97
CA ASN A 194 3.97 -22.81 10.71
C ASN A 194 2.78 -22.29 9.87
N ILE A 195 3.05 -21.47 8.83
CA ILE A 195 2.04 -20.90 7.94
C ILE A 195 1.77 -21.86 6.77
N GLN A 196 2.83 -22.39 6.13
CA GLN A 196 2.73 -23.15 4.89
C GLN A 196 1.84 -24.40 5.02
N LEU A 197 2.07 -25.23 6.04
CA LEU A 197 1.33 -26.48 6.24
C LEU A 197 -0.14 -26.21 6.55
N ARG A 198 -0.40 -25.22 7.42
CA ARG A 198 -1.72 -24.82 7.90
C ARG A 198 -2.56 -24.17 6.81
N PHE A 199 -1.99 -23.21 6.08
CA PHE A 199 -2.62 -22.58 4.92
C PHE A 199 -2.98 -23.62 3.85
N ARG A 200 -2.10 -24.59 3.56
CA ARG A 200 -2.39 -25.70 2.64
C ARG A 200 -3.56 -26.56 3.14
N HIS A 201 -3.61 -26.88 4.44
CA HIS A 201 -4.71 -27.66 5.02
C HIS A 201 -6.05 -26.92 4.88
N LEU A 202 -6.10 -25.65 5.28
CA LEU A 202 -7.31 -24.82 5.25
C LEU A 202 -7.85 -24.56 3.85
N LEU A 203 -6.98 -24.37 2.85
CA LEU A 203 -7.40 -24.32 1.44
C LEU A 203 -8.04 -25.64 1.00
N LEU A 204 -7.44 -26.78 1.33
CA LEU A 204 -7.98 -28.10 0.96
C LEU A 204 -9.27 -28.45 1.71
N ASP A 205 -9.43 -27.98 2.95
CA ASP A 205 -10.68 -28.09 3.71
C ASP A 205 -11.79 -27.22 3.13
N ARG A 206 -11.50 -25.94 2.81
CA ARG A 206 -12.50 -25.05 2.20
C ARG A 206 -12.91 -25.53 0.81
N ILE A 207 -11.99 -26.07 0.00
CA ILE A 207 -12.33 -26.71 -1.29
C ILE A 207 -13.22 -27.95 -1.10
N ARG A 208 -12.98 -28.78 -0.07
CA ARG A 208 -13.85 -29.93 0.25
C ARG A 208 -15.25 -29.48 0.69
N LYS A 209 -15.34 -28.60 1.69
CA LYS A 209 -16.60 -28.02 2.17
C LYS A 209 -17.40 -27.34 1.04
N GLU A 210 -16.73 -26.64 0.13
CA GLU A 210 -17.39 -26.02 -1.03
C GLU A 210 -17.92 -27.07 -2.03
N ARG A 211 -17.15 -28.13 -2.32
CA ARG A 211 -17.62 -29.23 -3.17
C ARG A 211 -18.82 -29.95 -2.56
N GLU A 212 -18.77 -30.22 -1.27
CA GLU A 212 -19.87 -30.83 -0.50
C GLU A 212 -21.11 -29.92 -0.52
N ALA A 213 -20.97 -28.62 -0.26
CA ALA A 213 -22.09 -27.66 -0.34
C ALA A 213 -22.68 -27.56 -1.76
N ARG A 214 -21.83 -27.53 -2.81
CA ARG A 214 -22.26 -27.56 -4.22
C ARG A 214 -22.96 -28.89 -4.58
N LEU A 215 -22.58 -30.01 -3.98
CA LEU A 215 -23.25 -31.31 -4.16
C LEU A 215 -24.61 -31.36 -3.45
N HIS A 216 -24.71 -30.92 -2.20
CA HIS A 216 -25.99 -30.82 -1.49
C HIS A 216 -26.97 -29.85 -2.17
N SER A 217 -26.47 -28.71 -2.66
CA SER A 217 -27.26 -27.75 -3.46
C SER A 217 -27.79 -28.37 -4.76
N LYS A 218 -26.96 -29.14 -5.47
CA LYS A 218 -27.39 -29.89 -6.67
C LYS A 218 -28.37 -31.02 -6.34
N LEU A 219 -28.20 -31.73 -5.23
CA LEU A 219 -29.13 -32.76 -4.77
C LEU A 219 -30.50 -32.16 -4.43
N LEU A 220 -30.55 -31.03 -3.73
CA LEU A 220 -31.81 -30.29 -3.49
C LEU A 220 -32.49 -29.88 -4.80
N PHE A 221 -31.75 -29.41 -5.80
CA PHE A 221 -32.30 -29.10 -7.12
C PHE A 221 -32.81 -30.34 -7.88
N LEU A 222 -32.15 -31.50 -7.74
CA LEU A 222 -32.53 -32.74 -8.43
C LEU A 222 -33.66 -33.52 -7.72
N PHE A 223 -33.84 -33.35 -6.40
CA PHE A 223 -34.95 -33.95 -5.64
C PHE A 223 -36.20 -33.05 -5.58
N SER A 224 -36.07 -31.74 -5.84
CA SER A 224 -37.20 -30.79 -5.89
C SER A 224 -38.38 -31.27 -6.79
N PRO A 225 -38.17 -31.80 -8.02
CA PRO A 225 -39.26 -32.32 -8.84
C PRO A 225 -39.98 -33.53 -8.23
N PHE A 226 -39.27 -34.34 -7.43
CA PHE A 226 -39.82 -35.58 -6.88
C PHE A 226 -40.75 -35.33 -5.68
N PHE A 227 -40.46 -34.32 -4.87
CA PHE A 227 -41.27 -34.03 -3.67
C PHE A 227 -42.57 -33.26 -3.95
N SER A 228 -42.72 -32.66 -5.15
CA SER A 228 -43.92 -31.91 -5.54
C SER A 228 -45.03 -32.76 -6.18
N SER A 229 -44.76 -34.02 -6.57
CA SER A 229 -45.70 -34.84 -7.36
C SER A 229 -46.54 -35.83 -6.53
N SER A 230 -46.49 -35.78 -5.20
CA SER A 230 -47.14 -36.76 -4.30
C SER A 230 -48.17 -36.10 -3.36
N ARG A 231 -49.01 -35.20 -3.90
CA ARG A 231 -50.10 -34.56 -3.13
C ARG A 231 -51.44 -34.40 -3.88
N ASP A 232 -51.50 -34.70 -5.17
CA ASP A 232 -52.74 -34.66 -5.98
C ASP A 232 -53.16 -36.07 -6.42
N SER A 233 -53.71 -36.87 -5.50
CA SER A 233 -54.33 -38.19 -5.78
C SER A 233 -55.26 -38.67 -4.65
N SER A 234 -56.14 -37.81 -4.12
CA SER A 234 -57.09 -38.21 -3.05
C SER A 234 -58.39 -37.39 -2.98
N VAL A 235 -58.95 -36.96 -4.11
CA VAL A 235 -60.31 -36.42 -4.22
C VAL A 235 -60.94 -36.94 -5.53
N CYS A 236 -62.27 -37.07 -5.57
CA CYS A 236 -63.09 -37.63 -6.67
C CYS A 236 -63.22 -39.17 -6.71
N ALA A 237 -63.66 -39.74 -5.58
CA ALA A 237 -64.52 -40.93 -5.55
C ALA A 237 -65.66 -40.65 -4.57
N GLU A 238 -66.85 -41.21 -4.84
CA GLU A 238 -68.13 -41.03 -4.11
C GLU A 238 -68.71 -39.59 -4.09
N SER A 239 -70.03 -39.40 -4.29
CA SER A 239 -71.00 -40.24 -5.01
C SER A 239 -72.20 -39.40 -5.49
#